data_AF-A0A0S8J2J7-F1
#
_entry.id   AF-A0A0S8J2J7-F1
#
_cell.length_a   1.000
_cell.length_b   1.000
_cell.length_c   1.000
_cell.angle_alpha   90.00
_cell.angle_beta   90.00
_cell.angle_gamma   90.00
#
_symmetry.space_group_name_H-M   'P 1'
#
loop_
_entity.id
_entity.type
_entity.pdbx_description
1 polymer ?
#
loop_
_entity_poly.entity_id
_entity_poly.type
_entity_poly.pdbx_seq_one_letter_code
_entity_poly.pdbx_strand_id
1 'polypeptide(L)'
;MKKIFWGTVIILFLLVSFSSFYVFAQEEGAEPTYRDSLVFKDAVLIKDKTNLRAGPSTGQSVVGKAEQGKKYLLLIKEENWTKIVFEDTVAWVYNRLIQEEVKDTSVIKVEVPPPPPPPPPPKSQWFQENIHLVIAMVILIVCLALIISVVLRT
;
A
#
# COMPACT_ATOMS: atom_id res chain seq x y z
N MET A 1 -22.75 45.00 28.75
CA MET A 1 -22.74 44.64 27.31
C MET A 1 -21.33 44.34 26.76
N LYS A 2 -20.46 43.60 27.48
CA LYS A 2 -19.08 43.30 27.01
C LYS A 2 -18.73 41.80 26.96
N LYS A 3 -19.55 40.94 27.59
CA LYS A 3 -19.28 39.49 27.70
C LYS A 3 -19.64 38.68 26.43
N ILE A 4 -20.56 39.19 25.61
CA ILE A 4 -21.02 38.53 24.37
C ILE A 4 -20.05 38.77 23.19
N PHE A 5 -19.32 39.89 23.21
CA PHE A 5 -18.37 40.27 22.16
C PHE A 5 -17.10 39.39 22.17
N TRP A 6 -16.62 39.01 23.35
CA TRP A 6 -15.47 38.12 23.47
C TRP A 6 -15.81 36.67 23.12
N GLY A 7 -17.03 36.21 23.43
CA GLY A 7 -17.48 34.86 23.07
C GLY A 7 -17.56 34.63 21.57
N THR A 8 -18.03 35.62 20.80
CA THR A 8 -18.12 35.54 19.34
C THR A 8 -16.76 35.57 18.66
N VAL A 9 -15.81 36.35 19.18
CA VAL A 9 -14.42 36.39 18.69
C VAL A 9 -13.70 35.05 18.95
N ILE A 10 -13.91 34.43 20.11
CA ILE A 10 -13.30 33.14 20.45
C ILE A 10 -13.87 32.01 19.57
N ILE A 11 -15.18 31.99 19.32
CA ILE A 11 -15.82 30.98 18.45
C ILE A 11 -15.33 31.12 17.00
N LEU A 12 -15.19 32.34 16.49
CA LEU A 12 -14.63 32.57 15.14
C LEU A 12 -13.16 32.16 15.06
N PHE A 13 -12.36 32.44 16.08
CA PHE A 13 -10.94 32.04 16.12
C PHE A 13 -10.77 30.53 16.18
N LEU A 14 -11.65 29.83 16.92
CA LEU A 14 -11.68 28.37 16.97
C LEU A 14 -12.12 27.76 15.64
N LEU A 15 -13.11 28.33 14.95
CA LEU A 15 -13.55 27.85 13.63
C LEU A 15 -12.49 28.05 12.53
N VAL A 16 -11.79 29.20 12.52
CA VAL A 16 -10.69 29.46 11.57
C VAL A 16 -9.47 28.57 11.86
N SER A 17 -9.21 28.29 13.15
CA SER A 17 -8.14 27.37 13.56
C SER A 17 -8.49 25.90 13.28
N PHE A 18 -9.75 25.50 13.44
CA PHE A 18 -10.21 24.14 13.10
C PHE A 18 -10.17 23.87 11.58
N SER A 19 -10.47 24.89 10.77
CA SER A 19 -10.32 24.81 9.30
C SER A 19 -8.87 24.68 8.87
N SER A 20 -7.96 25.42 9.51
CA SER A 20 -6.52 25.31 9.25
C SER A 20 -5.94 23.95 9.68
N PHE A 21 -6.51 23.33 10.72
CA PHE A 21 -6.16 21.97 11.15
C PHE A 21 -6.66 20.91 10.15
N TYR A 22 -7.80 21.15 9.48
CA TYR A 22 -8.37 20.25 8.48
C TYR A 22 -7.54 20.17 7.19
N VAL A 23 -6.88 21.27 6.79
CA VAL A 23 -6.02 21.32 5.60
C VAL A 23 -4.74 20.49 5.77
N PHE A 24 -4.33 20.20 7.00
CA PHE A 24 -3.11 19.44 7.29
C PHE A 24 -3.37 17.92 7.44
N ALA A 25 -4.63 17.50 7.56
CA ALA A 25 -4.99 16.13 7.93
C ALA A 25 -5.19 15.16 6.75
N GLN A 26 -4.80 15.54 5.53
CA GLN A 26 -4.91 14.64 4.38
C GLN A 26 -3.68 14.68 3.49
N GLU A 27 -2.51 14.50 4.11
CA GLU A 27 -1.34 13.93 3.45
C GLU A 27 -0.68 12.87 4.36
N GLU A 28 -1.46 11.91 4.86
CA GLU A 28 -0.86 10.59 5.12
C GLU A 28 -0.68 9.91 3.76
N GLY A 29 0.40 10.28 3.09
CA GLY A 29 0.87 9.59 1.89
C GLY A 29 0.98 8.11 2.22
N ALA A 30 0.39 7.27 1.36
CA ALA A 30 0.52 5.83 1.45
C ALA A 30 2.01 5.47 1.41
N GLU A 31 2.61 5.21 2.58
CA GLU A 31 3.86 4.50 2.61
C GLU A 31 3.63 3.17 1.89
N PRO A 32 4.43 2.83 0.87
CA PRO A 32 4.51 1.44 0.47
C PRO A 32 5.03 0.70 1.69
N THR A 33 4.13 0.01 2.39
CA THR A 33 4.50 -0.95 3.40
C THR A 33 5.42 -1.95 2.71
N TYR A 34 6.73 -1.75 2.84
CA TYR A 34 7.76 -2.64 2.35
C TYR A 34 7.56 -3.93 3.13
N ARG A 35 6.75 -4.83 2.57
CA ARG A 35 6.48 -6.12 3.15
C ARG A 35 7.84 -6.77 3.36
N ASP A 36 8.13 -7.00 4.64
CA ASP A 36 8.94 -8.06 5.19
C ASP A 36 9.80 -8.74 4.12
N SER A 37 11.09 -8.41 4.09
CA SER A 37 12.11 -9.13 3.30
C SER A 37 11.66 -10.57 3.18
N LEU A 38 11.33 -11.07 1.98
CA LEU A 38 10.69 -12.39 1.84
C LEU A 38 11.51 -13.45 2.58
N VAL A 39 11.16 -13.71 3.84
CA VAL A 39 11.89 -14.62 4.71
C VAL A 39 11.35 -15.98 4.34
N PHE A 40 11.99 -16.60 3.34
CA PHE A 40 11.77 -17.99 3.04
C PHE A 40 12.37 -18.81 4.17
N LYS A 41 11.52 -19.15 5.15
CA LYS A 41 11.88 -20.04 6.26
C LYS A 41 12.17 -21.46 5.77
N ASP A 42 11.63 -21.82 4.62
CA ASP A 42 11.66 -23.18 4.14
C ASP A 42 12.43 -23.27 2.81
N ALA A 43 13.34 -24.23 2.76
CA ALA A 43 14.00 -24.66 1.53
C ALA A 43 13.53 -26.07 1.18
N VAL A 44 13.48 -26.37 -0.12
CA VAL A 44 13.12 -27.70 -0.61
C VAL A 44 14.27 -28.28 -1.40
N LEU A 45 14.70 -29.47 -0.98
CA LEU A 45 15.70 -30.29 -1.64
C LEU A 45 15.00 -31.18 -2.67
N ILE A 46 15.52 -31.24 -3.89
CA ILE A 46 15.02 -32.13 -4.94
C ILE A 46 15.57 -33.55 -4.74
N LYS A 47 14.67 -34.53 -4.59
CA LYS A 47 15.04 -35.94 -4.39
C LYS A 47 15.56 -36.58 -5.67
N ASP A 48 14.90 -36.30 -6.80
CA ASP A 48 15.18 -36.88 -8.10
C ASP A 48 15.02 -35.83 -9.22
N LYS A 49 15.73 -36.02 -10.33
CA LYS A 49 15.63 -35.15 -11.51
C LYS A 49 14.16 -35.03 -11.93
N THR A 50 13.64 -33.81 -11.97
CA THR A 50 12.22 -33.55 -12.24
C THR A 50 12.02 -32.32 -13.11
N ASN A 51 10.86 -32.26 -13.77
CA ASN A 51 10.47 -31.11 -14.56
C ASN A 51 9.83 -30.06 -13.66
N LEU A 52 10.26 -28.82 -13.83
CA LEU A 52 9.66 -27.63 -13.22
C LEU A 52 8.60 -27.10 -14.16
N ARG A 53 7.39 -26.84 -13.65
CA ARG A 53 6.23 -26.48 -14.48
C ARG A 53 5.72 -25.08 -14.17
N ALA A 54 5.04 -24.48 -15.13
CA ALA A 54 4.45 -23.14 -14.98
C ALA A 54 3.26 -23.11 -13.99
N GLY A 55 2.61 -24.24 -13.73
CA GLY A 55 1.44 -24.34 -12.85
C GLY A 55 1.33 -25.69 -12.11
N PRO A 56 0.41 -25.80 -11.13
CA PRO A 56 0.22 -26.98 -10.28
C PRO A 56 -0.56 -28.09 -11.01
N SER A 57 -0.10 -28.48 -12.19
CA SER A 57 -0.68 -29.57 -12.97
C SER A 57 0.34 -30.21 -13.91
N THR A 58 0.19 -31.51 -14.17
CA THR A 58 1.04 -32.27 -15.09
C THR A 58 0.83 -31.90 -16.55
N GLY A 59 -0.26 -31.19 -16.89
CA GLY A 59 -0.54 -30.68 -18.24
C GLY A 59 0.09 -29.32 -18.55
N GLN A 60 0.65 -28.62 -17.55
CA GLN A 60 1.24 -27.30 -17.73
C GLN A 60 2.62 -27.38 -18.40
N SER A 61 2.99 -26.32 -19.10
CA SER A 61 4.29 -26.22 -19.77
C SER A 61 5.45 -26.40 -18.78
N VAL A 62 6.50 -27.06 -19.24
CA VAL A 62 7.75 -27.23 -18.49
C VAL A 62 8.57 -25.96 -18.69
N VAL A 63 8.83 -25.23 -17.60
CA VAL A 63 9.64 -24.00 -17.57
C VAL A 63 11.11 -24.29 -17.34
N GLY A 64 11.43 -25.45 -16.78
CA GLY A 64 12.81 -25.85 -16.51
C GLY A 64 12.91 -27.27 -16.00
N LYS A 65 14.10 -27.66 -15.57
CA LYS A 65 14.36 -28.96 -14.95
C LYS A 65 15.15 -28.75 -13.67
N ALA A 66 14.72 -29.41 -12.60
CA ALA A 66 15.41 -29.42 -11.35
C ALA A 66 16.32 -30.65 -11.27
N GLU A 67 17.56 -30.44 -10.86
CA GLU A 67 18.51 -31.53 -10.65
C GLU A 67 18.40 -32.10 -9.24
N GLN A 68 18.68 -33.39 -9.11
CA GLN A 68 18.77 -34.06 -7.81
C GLN A 68 19.80 -33.37 -6.91
N GLY A 69 19.47 -33.21 -5.63
CA GLY A 69 20.35 -32.62 -4.63
C GLY A 69 20.39 -31.08 -4.65
N LYS A 70 19.70 -30.42 -5.60
CA LYS A 70 19.57 -28.96 -5.60
C LYS A 70 18.52 -28.52 -4.59
N LYS A 71 18.76 -27.33 -4.02
CA LYS A 71 17.86 -26.68 -3.07
C LYS A 71 17.24 -25.45 -3.71
N TYR A 72 15.95 -25.26 -3.46
CA TYR A 72 15.20 -24.10 -3.92
C TYR A 72 14.42 -23.47 -2.75
N LEU A 73 14.11 -22.18 -2.88
CA LEU A 73 13.31 -21.46 -1.91
C LEU A 73 11.85 -21.86 -2.06
N LEU A 74 11.21 -22.26 -0.97
CA LEU A 74 9.78 -22.54 -0.94
C LEU A 74 9.01 -21.23 -0.83
N LEU A 75 8.10 -21.00 -1.78
CA LEU A 75 7.20 -19.85 -1.78
C LEU A 75 5.86 -20.21 -1.13
N ILE A 76 5.21 -21.24 -1.68
CA ILE A 76 3.86 -21.67 -1.32
C ILE A 76 3.80 -23.18 -1.46
N LYS A 77 3.12 -23.85 -0.53
CA LYS A 77 2.80 -25.27 -0.62
C LYS A 77 1.29 -25.44 -0.78
N GLU A 78 0.90 -26.08 -1.87
CA GLU A 78 -0.45 -26.53 -2.14
C GLU A 78 -0.49 -28.06 -2.06
N GLU A 79 -1.69 -28.65 -1.93
CA GLU A 79 -1.91 -30.07 -1.59
C GLU A 79 -0.88 -31.04 -2.22
N ASN A 80 -0.74 -30.99 -3.54
CA ASN A 80 0.15 -31.88 -4.31
C ASN A 80 1.34 -31.16 -4.94
N TRP A 81 1.41 -29.83 -4.85
CA TRP A 81 2.39 -29.02 -5.57
C TRP A 81 3.01 -27.96 -4.69
N THR A 82 4.31 -27.78 -4.82
CA THR A 82 5.07 -26.73 -4.14
C THR A 82 5.58 -25.75 -5.18
N LYS A 83 5.35 -24.48 -4.90
CA LYS A 83 5.82 -23.34 -5.66
C LYS A 83 7.19 -22.93 -5.16
N ILE A 84 8.16 -22.85 -6.07
CA ILE A 84 9.57 -22.54 -5.77
C ILE A 84 10.11 -21.43 -6.66
N VAL A 85 11.16 -20.75 -6.20
CA VAL A 85 11.92 -19.80 -7.03
C VAL A 85 12.94 -20.57 -7.87
N PHE A 86 12.94 -20.37 -9.18
CA PHE A 86 13.86 -20.96 -10.15
C PHE A 86 14.35 -19.88 -11.12
N GLU A 87 15.64 -19.53 -11.07
CA GLU A 87 16.29 -18.58 -12.01
C GLU A 87 15.47 -17.30 -12.23
N ASP A 88 15.12 -16.62 -11.13
CA ASP A 88 14.29 -15.40 -11.07
C ASP A 88 12.83 -15.55 -11.55
N THR A 89 12.44 -16.75 -11.92
CA THR A 89 11.05 -17.12 -12.24
C THR A 89 10.46 -18.00 -11.16
N VAL A 90 9.16 -18.24 -11.24
CA VAL A 90 8.47 -19.13 -10.32
C VAL A 90 8.06 -20.41 -11.03
N ALA A 91 8.32 -21.54 -10.40
CA ALA A 91 7.97 -22.85 -10.93
C ALA A 91 7.31 -23.74 -9.88
N TRP A 92 6.63 -24.76 -10.39
CA TRP A 92 5.91 -25.75 -9.59
C TRP A 92 6.57 -27.11 -9.69
N VAL A 93 6.71 -27.76 -8.54
CA VAL A 93 7.26 -29.10 -8.39
C VAL A 93 6.30 -29.95 -7.57
N TYR A 94 6.18 -31.23 -7.93
CA TYR A 94 5.28 -32.15 -7.24
C TYR A 94 5.83 -32.54 -5.87
N ASN A 95 4.99 -32.50 -4.83
CA ASN A 95 5.41 -32.65 -3.42
C ASN A 95 6.12 -33.98 -3.12
N ARG A 96 5.83 -35.05 -3.87
CA ARG A 96 6.50 -36.34 -3.69
C ARG A 96 7.99 -36.31 -4.05
N LEU A 97 8.39 -35.40 -4.95
CA LEU A 97 9.73 -35.33 -5.53
C LEU A 97 10.66 -34.39 -4.76
N ILE A 98 10.17 -33.79 -3.68
CA ILE A 98 10.91 -32.86 -2.84
C ILE A 98 11.03 -33.42 -1.43
N GLN A 99 12.06 -32.94 -0.74
CA GLN A 99 12.25 -33.08 0.69
C GLN A 99 12.27 -31.68 1.28
N GLU A 100 11.35 -31.42 2.21
CA GLU A 100 11.34 -30.18 2.95
C GLU A 100 12.53 -30.18 3.91
N GLU A 101 13.39 -29.19 3.77
CA GLU A 101 14.41 -28.86 4.75
C GLU A 101 13.97 -27.58 5.45
N VAL A 102 13.40 -27.74 6.64
CA VAL A 102 13.18 -26.63 7.55
C VAL A 102 14.54 -26.21 8.07
N LYS A 103 15.11 -25.16 7.46
CA LYS A 103 16.33 -24.53 7.94
C LYS A 103 15.95 -23.17 8.46
N ASP A 104 15.87 -23.06 9.78
CA ASP A 104 15.75 -21.77 10.43
C ASP A 104 16.87 -20.85 9.92
N THR A 105 16.46 -19.83 9.17
CA THR A 105 17.26 -18.67 8.77
C THR A 105 18.22 -18.90 7.58
N SER A 106 17.68 -18.75 6.36
CA SER A 106 18.42 -18.08 5.27
C SER A 106 17.72 -16.77 4.94
N VAL A 107 18.21 -15.67 5.52
CA VAL A 107 17.82 -14.31 5.13
C VAL A 107 18.43 -14.05 3.76
N ILE A 108 17.70 -14.34 2.69
CA ILE A 108 18.05 -13.79 1.38
C ILE A 108 17.54 -12.36 1.38
N LYS A 109 18.45 -11.42 1.67
CA LYS A 109 18.22 -10.01 1.38
C LYS A 109 18.20 -9.86 -0.14
N VAL A 110 17.07 -10.13 -0.77
CA VAL A 110 16.82 -9.68 -2.13
C VAL A 110 16.82 -8.16 -2.03
N GLU A 111 17.91 -7.53 -2.48
CA GLU A 111 17.92 -6.10 -2.70
C GLU A 111 16.98 -5.84 -3.87
N VAL A 112 15.72 -5.59 -3.53
CA VAL A 112 14.71 -5.14 -4.49
C VAL A 112 15.32 -3.88 -5.13
N PRO A 113 15.58 -3.85 -6.46
CA PRO A 113 15.99 -2.60 -7.10
C PRO A 113 14.97 -1.54 -6.69
N PRO A 114 15.41 -0.32 -6.34
CA PRO A 114 14.51 0.70 -5.80
C PRO A 114 13.26 0.73 -6.67
N PRO A 115 12.06 0.52 -6.07
CA PRO A 115 10.83 0.46 -6.85
C PRO A 115 10.82 1.69 -7.76
N PRO A 116 10.42 1.57 -9.04
CA PRO A 116 10.24 2.74 -9.87
C PRO A 116 9.41 3.74 -9.06
N PRO A 117 9.82 5.02 -9.02
CA PRO A 117 9.20 6.00 -8.12
C PRO A 117 7.69 5.86 -8.25
N PRO A 118 6.96 5.76 -7.11
CA PRO A 118 5.52 5.55 -7.15
C PRO A 118 4.93 6.61 -8.10
N PRO A 119 4.01 6.23 -9.01
CA PRO A 119 3.39 7.21 -9.89
C PRO A 119 2.93 8.38 -9.02
N PRO A 120 3.25 9.64 -9.40
CA PRO A 120 2.91 10.78 -8.58
C PRO A 120 1.44 10.68 -8.22
N PRO A 121 1.05 10.94 -6.95
CA PRO A 121 -0.34 10.84 -6.55
C PRO A 121 -1.18 11.63 -7.56
N PRO A 122 -2.35 11.11 -7.99
CA PRO A 122 -3.23 11.88 -8.84
C PRO A 122 -3.43 13.22 -8.13
N LYS A 123 -3.06 14.33 -8.78
CA LYS A 123 -3.40 15.67 -8.26
C LYS A 123 -4.87 15.59 -7.92
N SER A 124 -5.26 15.92 -6.69
CA SER A 124 -6.64 15.81 -6.21
C SER A 124 -7.58 16.50 -7.21
N GLN A 125 -8.11 15.72 -8.16
CA GLN A 125 -8.85 16.28 -9.29
C GLN A 125 -10.13 16.95 -8.78
N TRP A 126 -10.73 16.38 -7.73
CA TRP A 126 -11.87 16.97 -7.05
C TRP A 126 -11.55 18.31 -6.35
N PHE A 127 -10.31 18.54 -5.90
CA PHE A 127 -9.92 19.82 -5.29
C PHE A 127 -9.79 20.90 -6.36
N GLN A 128 -9.15 20.60 -7.49
CA GLN A 128 -9.00 21.56 -8.59
C GLN A 128 -10.35 21.89 -9.28
N GLU A 129 -11.26 20.91 -9.41
CA GLU A 129 -12.57 21.10 -10.05
C GLU A 129 -13.56 21.92 -9.22
N ASN A 130 -13.41 21.94 -7.89
CA ASN A 130 -14.39 22.56 -6.99
C ASN A 130 -13.87 23.78 -6.21
N ILE A 131 -12.64 24.25 -6.49
CA ILE A 131 -12.07 25.46 -5.86
C ILE A 131 -13.01 26.67 -5.99
N HIS A 132 -13.66 26.85 -7.13
CA HIS A 132 -14.60 27.95 -7.34
C HIS A 132 -15.82 27.86 -6.43
N LEU A 133 -16.32 26.65 -6.17
CA LEU A 133 -17.46 26.44 -5.26
C LEU A 133 -17.06 26.71 -3.80
N VAL A 134 -15.86 26.28 -3.40
CA VAL A 134 -15.33 26.55 -2.05
C VAL A 134 -15.14 28.05 -1.83
N ILE A 135 -14.54 28.77 -2.79
CA ILE A 135 -14.38 30.22 -2.72
C ILE A 135 -15.75 30.92 -2.69
N ALA A 136 -16.70 30.50 -3.53
CA ALA A 136 -18.05 31.07 -3.56
C ALA A 136 -18.81 30.88 -2.24
N MET A 137 -18.72 29.70 -1.61
CA MET A 137 -19.33 29.45 -0.31
C MET A 137 -18.74 30.36 0.78
N VAL A 138 -17.43 30.56 0.79
CA VAL A 138 -16.76 31.45 1.77
C VAL A 138 -17.22 32.90 1.58
N ILE A 139 -17.28 33.39 0.34
CA ILE A 139 -17.76 34.75 0.05
C ILE A 139 -19.21 34.94 0.50
N LEU A 140 -20.10 33.98 0.22
CA LEU A 140 -21.50 34.02 0.65
C LEU A 140 -21.64 34.08 2.18
N ILE A 141 -20.86 33.29 2.90
CA ILE A 141 -20.85 33.29 4.37
C ILE A 141 -20.40 34.66 4.91
N VAL A 142 -19.36 35.26 4.32
CA VAL A 142 -18.86 36.58 4.70
C VAL A 142 -19.90 37.68 4.41
N CYS A 143 -20.53 37.67 3.22
CA CYS A 143 -21.57 38.63 2.87
C CYS A 143 -22.77 38.54 3.81
N LEU A 144 -23.24 37.34 4.12
CA LEU A 144 -24.35 37.14 5.05
C LEU A 144 -24.00 37.65 6.46
N ALA A 145 -22.80 37.36 6.95
CA ALA A 145 -22.33 37.85 8.25
C ALA A 145 -22.25 39.39 8.32
N LEU A 146 -21.82 40.05 7.24
CA LEU A 146 -21.80 41.50 7.14
C LEU A 146 -23.21 42.10 7.12
N ILE A 147 -24.13 41.51 6.35
CA ILE A 147 -25.53 41.95 6.31
C ILE A 147 -26.17 41.84 7.70
N ILE A 148 -25.98 40.70 8.38
CA ILE A 148 -26.48 40.50 9.74
C ILE A 148 -25.86 41.53 10.70
N SER A 149 -24.57 41.82 10.56
CA SER A 149 -23.89 42.82 11.41
C SER A 149 -24.41 44.25 11.20
N VAL A 150 -24.79 44.60 9.97
CA VAL A 150 -25.38 45.90 9.64
C VAL A 150 -26.82 45.98 10.18
N VAL A 151 -27.62 44.94 9.97
CA VAL A 151 -29.02 44.87 10.46
C VAL A 151 -29.09 44.90 11.98
N LEU A 152 -28.13 44.26 12.68
CA LEU A 152 -28.05 44.30 14.15
C LEU A 152 -27.49 45.64 14.69
N ARG A 153 -26.93 46.50 13.83
CA ARG A 153 -26.37 47.80 14.21
C ARG A 153 -27.34 48.96 13.97
N THR A 154 -28.26 48.81 13.03
CA THR A 154 -29.43 49.69 12.84
C THR A 154 -30.51 49.40 13.87
#